data_AF-A0A356NQG7-F1
#
_entry.id   AF-A0A356NQG7-F1
#
_cell.length_a   1.000
_cell.length_b   1.000
_cell.length_c   1.000
_cell.angle_alpha   90.00
_cell.angle_beta   90.00
_cell.angle_gamma   90.00
#
_symmetry.space_group_name_H-M   'P 1'
#
loop_
_entity.id
_entity.type
_entity.pdbx_description
1 polymer ?
#
loop_
_entity_poly.entity_id
_entity_poly.type
_entity_poly.pdbx_seq_one_letter_code
_entity_poly.pdbx_strand_id
1 'polypeptide(L)'
;YPKLKKAGDPMGIIEDIERFTLSELDLRREVQGQQTLRGIHAEASQHFDLSKLIFPHVHDELCHKNLMVSEFIEGPTFDELLSEGKLGYDQLLDLFRIQGYYMFCRGVFHGDLHPGNVILSNGRFVFVDTGFIAEVGRKMRVGLFNFFAGLSKNDYGACAKSLNSMSDVEIQGEQFRKFTKAFEDLYQNFTGATVSQISLTQQMMKTIKLGIHSGMTFERGIFSIIRSLMYLDGMVLRCNPDAILLNDMGQFVGEFKKHL
;
A
#
# COMPACT_ATOMS: atom_id res chain seq x y z
N TYR A 1 38.16 -0.32 11.07
CA TYR A 1 36.99 0.55 11.28
C TYR A 1 35.69 -0.27 11.31
N PRO A 2 35.31 -0.84 12.47
CA PRO A 2 34.19 -1.80 12.59
C PRO A 2 32.84 -1.17 12.99
N LYS A 3 32.71 0.16 13.00
CA LYS A 3 31.51 0.86 13.54
C LYS A 3 30.44 1.24 12.50
N LEU A 4 30.60 0.87 11.23
CA LEU A 4 29.59 1.10 10.18
C LEU A 4 28.65 -0.09 9.94
N LYS A 5 28.96 -1.29 10.46
CA LYS A 5 28.12 -2.50 10.30
C LYS A 5 26.83 -2.53 11.15
N LYS A 6 26.57 -1.52 12.00
CA LYS A 6 25.41 -1.48 12.90
C LYS A 6 24.44 -0.31 12.65
N ALA A 7 24.63 0.48 11.58
CA ALA A 7 23.79 1.65 11.29
C ALA A 7 23.09 1.60 9.92
N GLY A 8 23.22 0.49 9.20
CA GLY A 8 22.72 0.28 7.84
C GLY A 8 23.68 -0.66 7.10
N ASP A 9 23.19 -1.34 6.08
CA ASP A 9 24.00 -2.16 5.17
C ASP A 9 24.14 -1.40 3.85
N PRO A 10 25.15 -0.52 3.67
CA PRO A 10 25.24 0.33 2.50
C PRO A 10 25.48 -0.48 1.22
N MET A 11 26.18 -1.61 1.33
CA MET A 11 26.40 -2.52 0.20
C MET A 11 25.09 -3.19 -0.20
N GLY A 12 24.33 -3.70 0.77
CA GLY A 12 22.99 -4.21 0.51
C GLY A 12 22.06 -3.16 -0.10
N ILE A 13 22.15 -1.90 0.32
CA ILE A 13 21.37 -0.80 -0.29
C ILE A 13 21.79 -0.56 -1.75
N ILE A 14 23.10 -0.55 -2.06
CA ILE A 14 23.59 -0.36 -3.43
C ILE A 14 23.15 -1.54 -4.32
N GLU A 15 23.27 -2.77 -3.84
CA GLU A 15 22.80 -3.97 -4.55
C GLU A 15 21.28 -3.95 -4.77
N ASP A 16 20.52 -3.46 -3.79
CA ASP A 16 19.08 -3.28 -3.90
C ASP A 16 18.72 -2.20 -4.94
N ILE A 17 19.45 -1.08 -4.98
CA ILE A 17 19.30 -0.02 -5.98
C ILE A 17 19.64 -0.53 -7.38
N GLU A 18 20.78 -1.21 -7.54
CA GLU A 18 21.21 -1.78 -8.82
C GLU A 18 20.16 -2.75 -9.34
N ARG A 19 19.74 -3.71 -8.50
CA ARG A 19 18.73 -4.69 -8.89
C ARG A 19 17.40 -4.03 -9.26
N PHE A 20 16.95 -3.04 -8.48
CA PHE A 20 15.72 -2.30 -8.78
C PHE A 20 15.85 -1.57 -10.11
N THR A 21 16.91 -0.80 -10.30
CA THR A 21 17.16 -0.03 -11.53
C THR A 21 17.24 -0.95 -12.75
N LEU A 22 17.97 -2.06 -12.66
CA LEU A 22 18.06 -3.03 -13.76
C LEU A 22 16.73 -3.71 -14.04
N SER A 23 15.86 -3.87 -13.03
CA SER A 23 14.52 -4.40 -13.23
C SER A 23 13.60 -3.41 -13.96
N GLU A 24 13.73 -2.11 -13.71
CA GLU A 24 12.99 -1.06 -14.42
C GLU A 24 13.36 -0.97 -15.93
N LEU A 25 14.56 -1.42 -16.31
CA LEU A 25 15.03 -1.41 -17.71
C LEU A 25 14.45 -2.55 -18.57
N ASP A 26 13.58 -3.40 -18.02
CA ASP A 26 12.93 -4.49 -18.75
C ASP A 26 11.41 -4.28 -18.80
N LEU A 27 10.94 -3.57 -19.82
CA LEU A 27 9.53 -3.21 -20.00
C LEU A 27 8.60 -4.41 -20.20
N ARG A 28 9.13 -5.62 -20.42
CA ARG A 28 8.33 -6.86 -20.38
C ARG A 28 7.73 -7.10 -19.01
N ARG A 29 8.37 -6.59 -17.95
CA ARG A 29 7.85 -6.67 -16.58
C ARG A 29 6.59 -5.83 -16.41
N GLU A 30 6.54 -4.66 -17.04
CA GLU A 30 5.34 -3.82 -17.01
C GLU A 30 4.16 -4.55 -17.68
N VAL A 31 4.39 -5.14 -18.86
CA VAL A 31 3.40 -5.98 -19.55
C VAL A 31 2.91 -7.12 -18.65
N GLN A 32 3.84 -7.88 -18.04
CA GLN A 32 3.50 -8.97 -17.11
C GLN A 32 2.75 -8.50 -15.87
N GLY A 33 3.13 -7.34 -15.32
CA GLY A 33 2.47 -6.74 -14.18
C GLY A 33 1.03 -6.35 -14.49
N GLN A 34 0.80 -5.74 -15.67
CA GLN A 34 -0.53 -5.42 -16.14
C GLN A 34 -1.37 -6.69 -16.33
N GLN A 35 -0.81 -7.71 -16.97
CA GLN A 35 -1.48 -9.00 -17.17
C GLN A 35 -1.88 -9.65 -15.84
N THR A 36 -1.01 -9.60 -14.83
CA THR A 36 -1.29 -10.09 -13.48
C THR A 36 -2.46 -9.36 -12.83
N LEU A 37 -2.44 -8.02 -12.82
CA LEU A 37 -3.52 -7.22 -12.24
C LEU A 37 -4.85 -7.38 -13.00
N ARG A 38 -4.79 -7.49 -14.33
CA ARG A 38 -5.95 -7.74 -15.20
C ARG A 38 -6.55 -9.13 -14.98
N GLY A 39 -5.72 -10.16 -14.75
CA GLY A 39 -6.19 -11.49 -14.39
C GLY A 39 -7.00 -11.48 -13.09
N ILE A 40 -6.46 -10.83 -12.06
CA ILE A 40 -7.15 -10.64 -10.77
C ILE A 40 -8.45 -9.84 -10.94
N HIS A 41 -8.45 -8.80 -11.78
CA HIS A 41 -9.64 -8.01 -12.10
C HIS A 41 -10.76 -8.89 -12.67
N ALA A 42 -10.42 -9.72 -13.65
CA ALA A 42 -11.38 -10.61 -14.31
C ALA A 42 -11.96 -11.65 -13.32
N GLU A 43 -11.12 -12.24 -12.47
CA GLU A 43 -11.56 -13.17 -11.41
C GLU A 43 -12.52 -12.50 -10.40
N ALA A 44 -12.22 -11.25 -10.03
CA ALA A 44 -12.97 -10.50 -9.03
C ALA A 44 -14.33 -9.99 -9.54
N SER A 45 -14.47 -9.77 -10.85
CA SER A 45 -15.63 -9.12 -11.49
C SER A 45 -17.01 -9.68 -11.11
N GLN A 46 -17.07 -10.95 -10.68
CA GLN A 46 -18.32 -11.62 -10.27
C GLN A 46 -18.72 -11.33 -8.82
N HIS A 47 -17.79 -10.90 -7.96
CA HIS A 47 -17.99 -10.85 -6.51
C HIS A 47 -17.55 -9.53 -5.87
N PHE A 48 -16.77 -8.70 -6.57
CA PHE A 48 -16.32 -7.40 -6.10
C PHE A 48 -16.35 -6.39 -7.27
N ASP A 49 -16.97 -5.23 -7.05
CA ASP A 49 -17.08 -4.21 -8.09
C ASP A 49 -15.75 -3.47 -8.30
N LEU A 50 -15.04 -3.84 -9.37
CA LEU A 50 -13.85 -3.18 -9.90
C LEU A 50 -14.12 -2.48 -11.23
N SER A 51 -15.38 -2.15 -11.56
CA SER A 51 -15.78 -1.58 -12.85
C SER A 51 -15.18 -0.20 -13.15
N LYS A 52 -14.73 0.52 -12.10
CA LYS A 52 -14.00 1.78 -12.20
C LYS A 52 -12.53 1.61 -12.56
N LEU A 53 -11.96 0.41 -12.52
CA LEU A 53 -10.59 0.13 -12.99
C LEU A 53 -10.64 -0.49 -14.38
N ILE A 54 -9.85 0.05 -15.30
CA ILE A 54 -9.66 -0.49 -16.65
C ILE A 54 -8.16 -0.66 -16.94
N PHE A 55 -7.87 -1.55 -17.87
CA PHE A 55 -6.52 -1.81 -18.36
C PHE A 55 -6.50 -1.59 -19.88
N PRO A 56 -5.57 -0.77 -20.42
CA PRO A 56 -5.43 -0.58 -21.85
C PRO A 56 -5.08 -1.90 -22.53
N HIS A 57 -5.46 -2.06 -23.79
CA HIS A 57 -4.92 -3.17 -24.58
C HIS A 57 -3.41 -2.97 -24.77
N VAL A 58 -2.63 -4.04 -24.57
CA VAL A 58 -1.20 -4.09 -24.85
C VAL A 58 -0.99 -4.90 -26.12
N HIS A 59 -0.22 -4.34 -27.06
CA HIS A 59 0.18 -5.01 -28.29
C HIS A 59 1.39 -5.92 -28.00
N ASP A 60 1.12 -7.08 -27.42
CA ASP A 60 2.13 -8.03 -26.93
C ASP A 60 3.19 -8.37 -28.01
N GLU A 61 2.79 -8.45 -29.28
CA GLU A 61 3.66 -8.73 -30.43
C GLU A 61 4.68 -7.63 -30.75
N LEU A 62 4.42 -6.40 -30.30
CA LEU A 62 5.32 -5.24 -30.46
C LEU A 62 6.17 -5.00 -29.21
N CYS A 63 5.86 -5.67 -28.11
CA CYS A 63 6.52 -5.46 -26.83
C CYS A 63 7.80 -6.30 -26.71
N HIS A 64 8.88 -5.67 -26.24
CA HIS A 64 10.13 -6.33 -25.91
C HIS A 64 10.83 -5.59 -24.77
N LYS A 65 12.05 -6.00 -24.42
CA LYS A 65 12.77 -5.48 -23.25
C LYS A 65 12.80 -3.95 -23.12
N ASN A 66 12.88 -3.23 -24.24
CA ASN A 66 13.10 -1.78 -24.27
C ASN A 66 11.93 -1.00 -24.89
N LEU A 67 10.82 -1.68 -25.22
CA LEU A 67 9.64 -1.05 -25.84
C LEU A 67 8.39 -1.76 -25.35
N MET A 68 7.43 -0.99 -24.84
CA MET A 68 6.06 -1.43 -24.59
C MET A 68 5.13 -0.57 -25.44
N VAL A 69 4.15 -1.21 -26.10
CA VAL A 69 3.16 -0.54 -26.94
C VAL A 69 1.77 -0.90 -26.41
N SER A 70 0.98 0.12 -26.08
CA SER A 70 -0.39 -0.03 -25.61
C SER A 70 -1.33 0.93 -26.32
N GLU A 71 -2.63 0.74 -26.11
CA GLU A 71 -3.63 1.76 -26.40
C GLU A 71 -3.26 3.08 -25.72
N PHE A 72 -3.50 4.17 -26.43
CA PHE A 72 -3.39 5.51 -25.88
C PHE A 72 -4.56 5.76 -24.93
N ILE A 73 -4.26 6.27 -23.74
CA ILE A 73 -5.25 6.59 -22.73
C ILE A 73 -5.36 8.11 -22.61
N GLU A 74 -6.53 8.64 -22.93
CA GLU A 74 -6.81 10.07 -22.79
C GLU A 74 -7.35 10.38 -21.40
N GLY A 75 -6.72 11.34 -20.72
CA GLY A 75 -7.14 11.83 -19.41
C GLY A 75 -5.96 12.39 -18.60
N PRO A 76 -6.23 13.24 -17.59
CA PRO A 76 -5.19 13.73 -16.71
C PRO A 76 -4.75 12.65 -15.71
N THR A 77 -3.48 12.70 -15.31
CA THR A 77 -2.96 11.95 -14.18
C THR A 77 -3.54 12.46 -12.86
N PHE A 78 -3.51 11.64 -11.81
CA PHE A 78 -3.84 12.10 -10.47
C PHE A 78 -2.88 13.21 -10.00
N ASP A 79 -1.62 13.20 -10.42
CA ASP A 79 -0.66 14.26 -10.07
C ASP A 79 -1.05 15.63 -10.65
N GLU A 80 -1.45 15.65 -11.92
CA GLU A 80 -1.98 16.86 -12.59
C GLU A 80 -3.25 17.34 -11.89
N LEU A 81 -4.21 16.44 -11.65
CA LEU A 81 -5.46 16.78 -10.96
C LEU A 81 -5.23 17.32 -9.55
N LEU A 82 -4.30 16.75 -8.80
CA LEU A 82 -3.93 17.23 -7.46
C LEU A 82 -3.25 18.61 -7.53
N SER A 83 -2.36 18.82 -8.50
CA SER A 83 -1.67 20.10 -8.69
C SER A 83 -2.62 21.22 -9.07
N GLU A 84 -3.67 20.89 -9.82
CA GLU A 84 -4.72 21.83 -10.22
C GLU A 84 -5.85 21.98 -9.18
N GLY A 85 -5.82 21.21 -8.08
CA GLY A 85 -6.88 21.20 -7.07
C GLY A 85 -8.23 20.66 -7.59
N LYS A 86 -8.20 19.82 -8.61
CA LYS A 86 -9.38 19.26 -9.29
C LYS A 86 -9.66 17.81 -8.93
N LEU A 87 -8.74 17.11 -8.25
CA LEU A 87 -8.99 15.75 -7.80
C LEU A 87 -10.03 15.77 -6.66
N GLY A 88 -11.16 15.10 -6.86
CA GLY A 88 -12.19 14.95 -5.84
C GLY A 88 -11.80 13.89 -4.80
N TYR A 89 -12.15 14.13 -3.54
CA TYR A 89 -11.85 13.18 -2.46
C TYR A 89 -12.53 11.82 -2.67
N ASP A 90 -13.74 11.80 -3.23
CA ASP A 90 -14.46 10.55 -3.55
C ASP A 90 -13.70 9.68 -4.56
N GLN A 91 -13.04 10.30 -5.56
CA GLN A 91 -12.23 9.58 -6.54
C GLN A 91 -11.01 8.93 -5.87
N LEU A 92 -10.43 9.60 -4.88
CA LEU A 92 -9.32 9.05 -4.10
C LEU A 92 -9.78 7.91 -3.19
N LEU A 93 -10.98 8.00 -2.60
CA LEU A 93 -11.58 6.90 -1.82
C LEU A 93 -11.92 5.69 -2.69
N ASP A 94 -12.43 5.90 -3.91
CA ASP A 94 -12.65 4.83 -4.88
C ASP A 94 -11.33 4.14 -5.28
N LEU A 95 -10.27 4.92 -5.54
CA LEU A 95 -8.93 4.40 -5.80
C LEU A 95 -8.42 3.57 -4.62
N PHE A 96 -8.60 4.06 -3.39
CA PHE A 96 -8.26 3.34 -2.17
C PHE A 96 -9.03 2.01 -2.06
N ARG A 97 -10.33 2.01 -2.34
CA ARG A 97 -11.16 0.80 -2.30
C ARG A 97 -10.65 -0.26 -3.29
N ILE A 98 -10.31 0.15 -4.51
CA ILE A 98 -9.78 -0.74 -5.55
C ILE A 98 -8.41 -1.29 -5.15
N GLN A 99 -7.45 -0.42 -4.85
CA GLN A 99 -6.10 -0.83 -4.43
C GLN A 99 -6.14 -1.69 -3.16
N GLY A 100 -7.05 -1.37 -2.22
CA GLY A 100 -7.30 -2.12 -1.00
C GLY A 100 -7.77 -3.54 -1.27
N TYR A 101 -8.63 -3.78 -2.27
CA TYR A 101 -9.01 -5.13 -2.66
C TYR A 101 -7.79 -5.96 -3.12
N TYR A 102 -6.99 -5.40 -4.01
CA TYR A 102 -5.75 -6.03 -4.49
C TYR A 102 -4.79 -6.33 -3.32
N MET A 103 -4.61 -5.38 -2.41
CA MET A 103 -3.69 -5.50 -1.26
C MET A 103 -4.19 -6.46 -0.18
N PHE A 104 -5.41 -6.26 0.33
CA PHE A 104 -5.92 -7.00 1.48
C PHE A 104 -6.51 -8.35 1.09
N CYS A 105 -7.30 -8.42 0.02
CA CYS A 105 -8.04 -9.64 -0.36
C CYS A 105 -7.17 -10.59 -1.19
N ARG A 106 -6.38 -10.06 -2.15
CA ARG A 106 -5.56 -10.88 -3.05
C ARG A 106 -4.10 -10.97 -2.61
N GLY A 107 -3.57 -9.92 -1.99
CA GLY A 107 -2.15 -9.85 -1.60
C GLY A 107 -1.23 -9.59 -2.78
N VAL A 108 -1.77 -9.14 -3.92
CA VAL A 108 -1.03 -8.81 -5.15
C VAL A 108 -1.57 -7.47 -5.61
N PHE A 109 -0.74 -6.43 -5.62
CA PHE A 109 -1.19 -5.04 -5.81
C PHE A 109 -0.15 -4.19 -6.52
N HIS A 110 -0.55 -3.01 -6.99
CA HIS A 110 0.35 -2.06 -7.61
C HIS A 110 1.31 -1.50 -6.55
N GLY A 111 2.58 -1.93 -6.57
CA GLY A 111 3.55 -1.64 -5.52
C GLY A 111 4.04 -0.20 -5.50
N ASP A 112 3.94 0.50 -6.63
CA ASP A 112 4.36 1.90 -6.79
C ASP A 112 3.22 2.79 -7.31
N LEU A 113 2.06 2.73 -6.65
CA LEU A 113 0.86 3.48 -7.06
C LEU A 113 0.95 4.96 -6.62
N HIS A 114 1.91 5.70 -7.18
CA HIS A 114 2.04 7.13 -6.98
C HIS A 114 1.08 7.93 -7.89
N PRO A 115 0.84 9.23 -7.64
CA PRO A 115 -0.17 9.99 -8.37
C PRO A 115 0.07 10.07 -9.89
N GLY A 116 1.32 10.03 -10.34
CA GLY A 116 1.65 9.96 -11.78
C GLY A 116 1.27 8.64 -12.46
N ASN A 117 1.10 7.55 -11.70
CA ASN A 117 0.84 6.20 -12.22
C ASN A 117 -0.66 5.85 -12.28
N VAL A 118 -1.51 6.87 -12.07
CA VAL A 118 -2.97 6.74 -12.16
C VAL A 118 -3.50 7.80 -13.09
N ILE A 119 -4.07 7.38 -14.22
CA ILE A 119 -4.81 8.27 -15.12
C ILE A 119 -6.30 8.16 -14.82
N LEU A 120 -6.99 9.29 -14.78
CA LEU A 120 -8.45 9.34 -14.71
C LEU A 120 -9.01 9.57 -16.12
N SER A 121 -9.46 8.49 -16.76
CA SER A 121 -10.06 8.53 -18.10
C SER A 121 -11.56 8.31 -18.02
N ASN A 122 -12.36 9.32 -18.37
CA ASN A 122 -13.83 9.24 -18.39
C ASN A 122 -14.44 8.67 -17.10
N GLY A 123 -13.90 9.08 -15.94
CA GLY A 123 -14.35 8.62 -14.62
C GLY A 123 -13.88 7.22 -14.21
N ARG A 124 -13.00 6.58 -15.00
CA ARG A 124 -12.35 5.30 -14.67
C ARG A 124 -10.86 5.51 -14.43
N PHE A 125 -10.31 4.74 -13.51
CA PHE A 125 -8.89 4.67 -13.22
C PHE A 125 -8.21 3.75 -14.22
N VAL A 126 -7.06 4.19 -14.68
CA VAL A 126 -6.14 3.39 -15.47
C VAL A 126 -4.81 3.38 -14.73
N PHE A 127 -4.34 2.18 -14.38
CA PHE A 127 -2.99 2.02 -13.87
C PHE A 127 -2.00 2.02 -15.03
N VAL A 128 -1.00 2.88 -14.93
CA VAL A 128 0.15 2.93 -15.84
C VAL A 128 1.41 2.68 -15.03
N ASP A 129 2.49 2.23 -15.67
CA ASP A 129 3.69 1.79 -14.97
C ASP A 129 3.41 0.67 -13.95
N THR A 130 2.97 -0.46 -14.48
CA THR A 130 2.81 -1.71 -13.73
C THR A 130 4.12 -2.49 -13.61
N GLY A 131 5.29 -1.84 -13.72
CA GLY A 131 6.62 -2.48 -13.62
C GLY A 131 6.91 -3.08 -12.24
N PHE A 132 6.31 -2.51 -11.20
CA PHE A 132 6.46 -2.95 -9.83
C PHE A 132 5.13 -3.43 -9.21
N ILE A 133 4.83 -4.72 -9.41
CA ILE A 133 3.76 -5.42 -8.68
C ILE A 133 4.32 -5.99 -7.38
N ALA A 134 3.67 -5.66 -6.27
CA ALA A 134 4.02 -6.15 -4.94
C ALA A 134 3.16 -7.35 -4.55
N GLU A 135 3.80 -8.32 -3.90
CA GLU A 135 3.13 -9.51 -3.36
C GLU A 135 3.39 -9.64 -1.86
N VAL A 136 2.34 -10.01 -1.12
CA VAL A 136 2.39 -10.21 0.33
C VAL A 136 1.63 -11.47 0.73
N GLY A 137 2.21 -12.20 1.69
CA GLY A 137 1.64 -13.45 2.18
C GLY A 137 0.30 -13.24 2.88
N ARG A 138 -0.49 -14.33 2.99
CA ARG A 138 -1.80 -14.30 3.67
C ARG A 138 -1.68 -13.83 5.12
N LYS A 139 -0.65 -14.29 5.84
CA LYS A 139 -0.37 -13.90 7.23
C LYS A 139 -0.25 -12.37 7.36
N MET A 140 0.55 -11.75 6.50
CA MET A 140 0.77 -10.30 6.48
C MET A 140 -0.50 -9.54 6.14
N ARG A 141 -1.17 -9.86 5.01
CA ARG A 141 -2.35 -9.08 4.58
C ARG A 141 -3.54 -9.20 5.53
N VAL A 142 -3.79 -10.39 6.10
CA VAL A 142 -4.87 -10.61 7.08
C VAL A 142 -4.53 -9.92 8.41
N GLY A 143 -3.27 -10.01 8.86
CA GLY A 143 -2.82 -9.29 10.05
C GLY A 143 -2.93 -7.78 9.89
N LEU A 144 -2.58 -7.24 8.72
CA LEU A 144 -2.66 -5.82 8.43
C LEU A 144 -4.12 -5.36 8.35
N PHE A 145 -4.99 -6.15 7.73
CA PHE A 145 -6.42 -5.89 7.72
C PHE A 145 -6.99 -5.83 9.15
N ASN A 146 -6.66 -6.80 10.00
CA ASN A 146 -7.11 -6.83 11.40
C ASN A 146 -6.53 -5.66 12.21
N PHE A 147 -5.31 -5.24 11.91
CA PHE A 147 -4.68 -4.07 12.49
C PHE A 147 -5.47 -2.79 12.17
N PHE A 148 -5.80 -2.54 10.90
CA PHE A 148 -6.63 -1.38 10.51
C PHE A 148 -8.05 -1.46 11.05
N ALA A 149 -8.66 -2.65 11.06
CA ALA A 149 -9.98 -2.87 11.63
C ALA A 149 -10.02 -2.64 13.16
N GLY A 150 -8.90 -2.90 13.86
CA GLY A 150 -8.73 -2.54 15.26
C GLY A 150 -8.57 -1.03 15.44
N LEU A 151 -7.75 -0.39 14.59
CA LEU A 151 -7.52 1.06 14.64
C LEU A 151 -8.81 1.86 14.43
N SER A 152 -9.65 1.47 13.47
CA SER A 152 -10.94 2.14 13.22
C SER A 152 -11.93 2.03 14.39
N LYS A 153 -11.71 1.09 15.32
CA LYS A 153 -12.49 0.89 16.55
C LYS A 153 -11.78 1.38 17.80
N ASN A 154 -10.59 1.99 17.66
CA ASN A 154 -9.71 2.34 18.77
C ASN A 154 -9.35 1.15 19.68
N ASP A 155 -9.36 -0.07 19.15
CA ASP A 155 -8.97 -1.28 19.88
C ASP A 155 -7.45 -1.52 19.71
N TYR A 156 -6.66 -0.73 20.44
CA TYR A 156 -5.19 -0.80 20.39
C TYR A 156 -4.64 -2.15 20.87
N GLY A 157 -5.36 -2.85 21.75
CA GLY A 157 -5.01 -4.20 22.17
C GLY A 157 -5.10 -5.19 21.01
N ALA A 158 -6.17 -5.12 20.20
CA ALA A 158 -6.29 -5.89 18.98
C ALA A 158 -5.24 -5.50 17.93
N CYS A 159 -4.89 -4.21 17.84
CA CYS A 159 -3.82 -3.74 16.95
C CYS A 159 -2.46 -4.33 17.35
N ALA A 160 -2.11 -4.27 18.64
CA ALA A 160 -0.86 -4.83 19.17
C ALA A 160 -0.76 -6.34 18.92
N LYS A 161 -1.84 -7.09 19.14
CA LYS A 161 -1.92 -8.53 18.82
C LYS A 161 -1.75 -8.77 17.32
N SER A 162 -2.42 -7.98 16.49
CA SER A 162 -2.34 -8.11 15.02
C SER A 162 -0.93 -7.86 14.52
N LEU A 163 -0.26 -6.80 15.03
CA LEU A 163 1.14 -6.50 14.70
C LEU A 163 2.07 -7.66 15.09
N ASN A 164 1.90 -8.20 16.30
CA ASN A 164 2.68 -9.34 16.75
C ASN A 164 2.46 -10.55 15.84
N SER A 165 1.21 -10.87 15.48
CA SER A 165 0.89 -11.99 14.60
C SER A 165 1.40 -11.85 13.16
N MET A 166 1.73 -10.62 12.70
CA MET A 166 2.36 -10.40 11.40
C MET A 166 3.85 -10.71 11.42
N SER A 167 4.49 -10.70 12.59
CA SER A 167 5.92 -10.90 12.73
C SER A 167 6.32 -12.36 12.53
N ASP A 168 7.50 -12.60 11.95
CA ASP A 168 8.08 -13.94 11.82
C ASP A 168 8.50 -14.50 13.19
N VAL A 169 8.89 -13.60 14.10
CA VAL A 169 9.23 -13.91 15.49
C VAL A 169 8.29 -13.15 16.40
N GLU A 170 7.29 -13.85 16.93
CA GLU A 170 6.33 -13.27 17.87
C GLU A 170 6.94 -13.10 19.27
N ILE A 171 6.58 -12.01 19.94
CA ILE A 171 6.92 -11.78 21.34
C ILE A 171 5.79 -12.28 22.24
N GLN A 172 6.13 -12.76 23.45
CA GLN A 172 5.17 -13.37 24.37
C GLN A 172 5.38 -12.90 25.81
N GLY A 173 4.44 -13.27 26.70
CA GLY A 173 4.56 -13.05 28.14
C GLY A 173 4.73 -11.58 28.54
N GLU A 174 5.73 -11.31 29.39
CA GLU A 174 6.02 -9.97 29.89
C GLU A 174 6.46 -9.00 28.78
N GLN A 175 7.20 -9.49 27.79
CA GLN A 175 7.66 -8.68 26.66
C GLN A 175 6.48 -8.17 25.83
N PHE A 176 5.52 -9.04 25.53
CA PHE A 176 4.29 -8.64 24.85
C PHE A 176 3.48 -7.63 25.67
N ARG A 177 3.35 -7.81 26.99
CA ARG A 177 2.67 -6.83 27.87
C ARG A 177 3.33 -5.46 27.85
N LYS A 178 4.67 -5.40 27.89
CA LYS A 178 5.43 -4.14 27.80
C LYS A 178 5.23 -3.47 26.45
N PHE A 179 5.28 -4.24 25.37
CA PHE A 179 5.02 -3.76 24.02
C PHE A 179 3.60 -3.18 23.88
N THR A 180 2.56 -3.88 24.33
CA THR A 180 1.17 -3.40 24.25
C THR A 180 0.97 -2.07 24.96
N LYS A 181 1.57 -1.89 26.15
CA LYS A 181 1.52 -0.61 26.85
C LYS A 181 2.19 0.52 26.06
N ALA A 182 3.40 0.27 25.56
CA ALA A 182 4.12 1.24 24.73
C ALA A 182 3.38 1.54 23.40
N PHE A 183 2.66 0.56 22.87
CA PHE A 183 1.81 0.72 21.69
C PHE A 183 0.62 1.63 22.00
N GLU A 184 -0.08 1.43 23.11
CA GLU A 184 -1.18 2.32 23.54
C GLU A 184 -0.67 3.76 23.71
N ASP A 185 0.48 3.95 24.36
CA ASP A 185 1.12 5.26 24.53
C ASP A 185 1.45 5.93 23.18
N LEU A 186 1.91 5.15 22.19
CA LEU A 186 2.21 5.63 20.85
C LEU A 186 0.96 6.14 20.11
N TYR A 187 -0.24 5.63 20.43
CA TYR A 187 -1.49 5.93 19.75
C TYR A 187 -2.43 6.88 20.51
N GLN A 188 -2.06 7.37 21.70
CA GLN A 188 -2.91 8.23 22.55
C GLN A 188 -3.52 9.44 21.82
N ASN A 189 -2.78 10.06 20.90
CA ASN A 189 -3.21 11.26 20.16
C ASN A 189 -3.67 10.95 18.73
N PHE A 190 -3.79 9.68 18.36
CA PHE A 190 -4.06 9.28 16.98
C PHE A 190 -5.56 9.31 16.64
N THR A 191 -6.43 9.09 17.63
CA THR A 191 -7.87 9.04 17.41
C THR A 191 -8.41 10.39 16.97
N GLY A 192 -9.09 10.40 15.83
CA GLY A 192 -9.70 11.60 15.27
C GLY A 192 -8.70 12.61 14.70
N ALA A 193 -7.41 12.26 14.65
CA ALA A 193 -6.41 13.09 14.01
C ALA A 193 -6.62 13.09 12.49
N THR A 194 -6.50 14.27 11.89
CA THR A 194 -6.52 14.42 10.43
C THR A 194 -5.17 14.04 9.83
N VAL A 195 -5.12 13.78 8.53
CA VAL A 195 -3.85 13.49 7.82
C VAL A 195 -2.85 14.64 7.92
N SER A 196 -3.32 15.89 7.99
CA SER A 196 -2.46 17.07 8.20
C SER A 196 -1.87 17.15 9.61
N GLN A 197 -2.53 16.58 10.63
CA GLN A 197 -2.04 16.54 12.00
C GLN A 197 -1.08 15.37 12.23
N ILE A 198 -1.45 14.17 11.76
CA ILE A 198 -0.65 12.96 11.91
C ILE A 198 -0.67 12.18 10.59
N SER A 199 0.49 12.12 9.94
CA SER A 199 0.73 11.23 8.79
C SER A 199 0.59 9.76 9.21
N LEU A 200 -0.27 9.03 8.50
CA LEU A 200 -0.47 7.60 8.72
C LEU A 200 0.85 6.84 8.51
N THR A 201 1.62 7.21 7.48
CA THR A 201 2.91 6.59 7.17
C THR A 201 3.91 6.76 8.30
N GLN A 202 4.04 7.97 8.86
CA GLN A 202 4.95 8.21 9.97
C GLN A 202 4.55 7.40 11.21
N GLN A 203 3.25 7.31 11.49
CA GLN A 203 2.73 6.54 12.61
C GLN A 203 2.98 5.03 12.44
N MET A 204 2.78 4.50 11.22
CA MET A 204 3.13 3.11 10.91
C MET A 204 4.63 2.86 11.05
N MET A 205 5.50 3.78 10.58
CA MET A 205 6.95 3.63 10.74
C MET A 205 7.38 3.59 12.20
N LYS A 206 6.77 4.42 13.07
CA LYS A 206 6.98 4.35 14.53
C LYS A 206 6.50 3.00 15.09
N THR A 207 5.38 2.50 14.59
CA THR A 207 4.80 1.21 15.00
C THR A 207 5.71 0.03 14.67
N ILE A 208 6.24 -0.04 13.43
CA ILE A 208 7.19 -1.08 13.03
C ILE A 208 8.49 -0.98 13.83
N LYS A 209 9.02 0.24 14.03
CA LYS A 209 10.21 0.45 14.86
C LYS A 209 9.98 -0.04 16.30
N LEU A 210 8.81 0.23 16.88
CA LEU A 210 8.46 -0.26 18.21
C LEU A 210 8.41 -1.80 18.26
N GLY A 211 7.81 -2.43 17.26
CA GLY A 211 7.80 -3.90 17.14
C GLY A 211 9.21 -4.49 17.06
N ILE A 212 10.06 -3.93 16.18
CA ILE A 212 11.47 -4.37 16.02
C ILE A 212 12.26 -4.20 17.32
N HIS A 213 12.17 -3.04 17.97
CA HIS A 213 12.84 -2.82 19.26
C HIS A 213 12.32 -3.73 20.37
N SER A 214 11.09 -4.22 20.24
CA SER A 214 10.50 -5.16 21.18
C SER A 214 10.88 -6.60 20.90
N GLY A 215 11.54 -6.92 19.78
CA GLY A 215 11.99 -8.27 19.43
C GLY A 215 11.27 -8.92 18.24
N MET A 216 10.35 -8.21 17.57
CA MET A 216 9.68 -8.70 16.37
C MET A 216 10.56 -8.60 15.13
N THR A 217 10.39 -9.52 14.19
CA THR A 217 10.97 -9.44 12.84
C THR A 217 9.87 -9.49 11.79
N PHE A 218 9.99 -8.72 10.71
CA PHE A 218 8.97 -8.65 9.66
C PHE A 218 9.56 -9.02 8.30
N GLU A 219 8.75 -9.65 7.46
CA GLU A 219 9.12 -9.93 6.07
C GLU A 219 9.29 -8.64 5.25
N ARG A 220 10.06 -8.72 4.15
CA ARG A 220 10.32 -7.55 3.27
C ARG A 220 9.04 -6.96 2.67
N GLY A 221 7.98 -7.75 2.50
CA GLY A 221 6.70 -7.33 1.91
C GLY A 221 6.03 -6.17 2.65
N ILE A 222 6.32 -5.99 3.95
CA ILE A 222 5.78 -4.88 4.75
C ILE A 222 6.17 -3.50 4.21
N PHE A 223 7.34 -3.38 3.57
CA PHE A 223 7.79 -2.11 3.02
C PHE A 223 6.99 -1.69 1.78
N SER A 224 6.55 -2.65 0.96
CA SER A 224 5.69 -2.38 -0.20
C SER A 224 4.33 -1.86 0.24
N ILE A 225 3.78 -2.42 1.33
CA ILE A 225 2.55 -1.92 1.97
C ILE A 225 2.74 -0.48 2.45
N ILE A 226 3.80 -0.22 3.21
CA ILE A 226 4.07 1.11 3.77
C ILE A 226 4.22 2.14 2.64
N ARG A 227 4.90 1.78 1.54
CA ARG A 227 5.04 2.63 0.36
C ARG A 227 3.70 2.92 -0.31
N SER A 228 2.86 1.91 -0.52
CA SER A 228 1.54 2.11 -1.10
C SER A 228 0.68 3.03 -0.23
N LEU A 229 0.71 2.84 1.09
CA LEU A 229 0.00 3.71 2.04
C LEU A 229 0.59 5.12 2.11
N MET A 230 1.89 5.29 1.87
CA MET A 230 2.55 6.60 1.76
C MET A 230 2.04 7.42 0.59
N TYR A 231 1.88 6.81 -0.59
CA TYR A 231 1.31 7.53 -1.72
C TYR A 231 -0.14 7.94 -1.45
N LEU A 232 -0.93 7.06 -0.83
CA LEU A 232 -2.30 7.36 -0.41
C LEU A 232 -2.33 8.52 0.60
N ASP A 233 -1.55 8.46 1.67
CA ASP A 233 -1.42 9.51 2.69
C ASP A 233 -1.04 10.86 2.06
N GLY A 234 -0.08 10.87 1.12
CA GLY A 234 0.34 12.06 0.39
C GLY A 234 -0.73 12.64 -0.55
N MET A 235 -1.49 11.78 -1.23
CA MET A 235 -2.63 12.21 -2.06
C MET A 235 -3.74 12.82 -1.21
N VAL A 236 -4.06 12.21 -0.07
CA VAL A 236 -5.08 12.72 0.86
C VAL A 236 -4.65 14.08 1.40
N LEU A 237 -3.38 14.25 1.81
CA LEU A 237 -2.88 15.52 2.30
C LEU A 237 -3.02 16.67 1.28
N ARG A 238 -2.81 16.38 -0.01
CA ARG A 238 -2.94 17.37 -1.10
C ARG A 238 -4.40 17.63 -1.51
N CYS A 239 -5.27 16.64 -1.36
CA CYS A 239 -6.68 16.71 -1.80
C CYS A 239 -7.63 17.18 -0.70
N ASN A 240 -7.53 16.62 0.50
CA ASN A 240 -8.38 16.91 1.65
C ASN A 240 -7.58 16.75 2.98
N PRO A 241 -6.84 17.79 3.41
CA PRO A 241 -5.96 17.72 4.57
C PRO A 241 -6.69 17.52 5.90
N ASP A 242 -7.99 17.81 5.95
CA ASP A 242 -8.84 17.68 7.14
C ASP A 242 -9.53 16.30 7.22
N ALA A 243 -9.29 15.42 6.24
CA ALA A 243 -9.82 14.06 6.25
C ALA A 243 -9.27 13.23 7.43
N ILE A 244 -10.14 12.42 8.01
CA ILE A 244 -9.78 11.42 9.02
C ILE A 244 -9.70 10.07 8.30
N LEU A 245 -8.56 9.84 7.64
CA LEU A 245 -8.36 8.73 6.70
C LEU A 245 -8.74 7.36 7.29
N LEU A 246 -8.50 7.11 8.58
CA LEU A 246 -8.90 5.84 9.22
C LEU A 246 -10.41 5.61 9.24
N ASN A 247 -11.20 6.66 9.48
CA ASN A 247 -12.66 6.56 9.49
C ASN A 247 -13.16 6.26 8.07
N ASP A 248 -12.59 6.97 7.09
CA ASP A 248 -12.94 6.82 5.69
C ASP A 248 -12.51 5.45 5.14
N MET A 249 -11.36 4.92 5.54
CA MET A 249 -10.95 3.54 5.23
C MET A 249 -11.83 2.51 5.95
N GLY A 250 -12.32 2.85 7.15
CA GLY A 250 -13.16 2.00 7.99
C GLY A 250 -14.44 1.54 7.28
N GLN A 251 -14.97 2.34 6.36
CA GLN A 251 -16.19 2.00 5.61
C GLN A 251 -16.01 0.76 4.71
N PHE A 252 -14.79 0.50 4.23
CA PHE A 252 -14.49 -0.63 3.33
C PHE A 252 -14.13 -1.91 4.10
N VAL A 253 -13.90 -1.84 5.41
CA VAL A 253 -13.51 -2.99 6.24
C VAL A 253 -14.55 -4.12 6.14
N GLY A 254 -15.85 -3.77 6.21
CA GLY A 254 -16.92 -4.76 6.10
C GLY A 254 -17.00 -5.44 4.73
N GLU A 255 -16.63 -4.71 3.68
CA GLU A 255 -16.58 -5.20 2.31
C GLU A 255 -15.39 -6.17 2.14
N PHE A 256 -14.17 -5.73 2.44
CA PHE A 256 -12.96 -6.56 2.31
C PHE A 256 -13.02 -7.83 3.15
N LYS A 257 -13.63 -7.78 4.35
CA LYS A 257 -13.76 -8.95 5.23
C LYS A 257 -14.44 -10.15 4.57
N LYS A 258 -15.34 -9.92 3.62
CA LYS A 258 -16.05 -10.99 2.89
C LYS A 258 -15.15 -11.73 1.89
N HIS A 259 -13.96 -11.18 1.61
CA HIS A 259 -13.07 -11.63 0.53
C HIS A 259 -11.63 -11.98 1.00
N LEU A 260 -11.39 -12.14 2.31
CA LEU A 260 -10.08 -12.49 2.93
C LEU A 260 -9.76 -14.00 3.00
#